data_AF-A0A250FVN3-F1
#
_entry.id   AF-A0A250FVN3-F1
#
_cell.length_a   1.000
_cell.length_b   1.000
_cell.length_c   1.000
_cell.angle_alpha   90.00
_cell.angle_beta   90.00
_cell.angle_gamma   90.00
#
_symmetry.space_group_name_H-M   'P 1'
#
loop_
_entity.id
_entity.type
_entity.pdbx_description
1 polymer ?
#
loop_
_entity_poly.entity_id
_entity_poly.type
_entity_poly.pdbx_seq_one_letter_code
_entity_poly.pdbx_strand_id
1 'polypeptide(L)'
;MKNFEHFSVNWVKGMNINASHFIDTENFFLERLAKITSISFNNLYGALPNSLLSPSDIEIQPIGDNARIILKKYYGICPIF
;
A
#
# COMPACT_ATOMS: atom_id res chain seq x y z
N MET A 1 -4.46 -3.72 21.37
CA MET A 1 -3.42 -3.63 20.33
C MET A 1 -3.49 -4.92 19.52
N LYS A 2 -3.72 -4.86 18.20
CA LYS A 2 -3.58 -6.04 17.33
C LYS A 2 -2.11 -6.51 17.40
N ASN A 3 -1.89 -7.81 17.57
CA ASN A 3 -0.54 -8.42 17.60
C ASN A 3 0.21 -8.18 16.28
N PHE A 4 1.54 -8.34 16.28
CA PHE A 4 2.32 -8.39 15.03
C PHE A 4 2.09 -9.73 14.33
N GLU A 5 1.77 -9.68 13.05
CA GLU A 5 1.50 -10.86 12.22
C GLU A 5 2.73 -11.30 11.41
N HIS A 6 3.64 -10.36 11.11
CA HIS A 6 4.85 -10.65 10.33
C HIS A 6 6.11 -10.57 11.18
N PHE A 7 6.95 -11.62 11.09
CA PHE A 7 8.19 -11.77 11.84
C PHE A 7 9.41 -11.66 10.93
N SER A 8 10.54 -11.23 11.48
CA SER A 8 11.77 -11.06 10.71
C SER A 8 12.31 -12.41 10.30
N VAL A 9 12.77 -12.53 9.06
CA VAL A 9 13.53 -13.69 8.62
C VAL A 9 14.86 -13.75 9.37
N ASN A 10 15.16 -14.92 9.94
CA ASN A 10 16.45 -15.18 10.56
C ASN A 10 17.47 -15.58 9.48
N TRP A 11 18.25 -14.61 9.02
CA TRP A 11 19.29 -14.83 8.01
C TRP A 11 20.50 -15.54 8.62
N VAL A 12 20.77 -16.76 8.16
CA VAL A 12 21.91 -17.56 8.62
C VAL A 12 22.85 -17.90 7.47
N LYS A 13 24.14 -18.05 7.79
CA LYS A 13 25.15 -18.42 6.80
C LYS A 13 24.83 -19.80 6.19
N GLY A 14 24.85 -19.89 4.86
CA GLY A 14 24.57 -21.14 4.13
C GLY A 14 23.08 -21.46 3.97
N MET A 15 22.19 -20.53 4.35
CA MET A 15 20.75 -20.66 4.09
C MET A 15 20.49 -20.78 2.59
N ASN A 16 19.62 -21.72 2.20
CA ASN A 16 19.13 -21.78 0.83
C ASN A 16 18.09 -20.68 0.62
N ILE A 17 18.38 -19.74 -0.28
CA ILE A 17 17.58 -18.56 -0.51
C ILE A 17 16.45 -18.87 -1.49
N ASN A 18 15.24 -18.38 -1.19
CA ASN A 18 14.08 -18.46 -2.06
C ASN A 18 13.29 -17.14 -2.00
N ALA A 19 12.25 -17.03 -2.83
CA ALA A 19 11.42 -15.83 -2.90
C ALA A 19 10.67 -15.52 -1.59
N SER A 20 10.26 -16.53 -0.81
CA SER A 20 9.47 -16.31 0.40
C SER A 20 10.26 -15.55 1.46
N HIS A 21 11.58 -15.77 1.60
CA HIS A 21 12.40 -15.01 2.54
C HIS A 21 12.40 -13.51 2.27
N PHE A 22 12.37 -13.10 0.99
CA PHE A 22 12.28 -11.68 0.64
C PHE A 22 10.89 -11.12 0.91
N ILE A 23 9.84 -11.86 0.55
CA ILE A 23 8.45 -11.49 0.81
C ILE A 23 8.20 -11.32 2.32
N ASP A 24 8.67 -12.26 3.14
CA ASP A 24 8.52 -12.22 4.60
C ASP A 24 9.27 -11.05 5.21
N THR A 25 10.46 -10.74 4.69
CA THR A 25 11.24 -9.58 5.10
C THR A 25 10.54 -8.27 4.75
N GLU A 26 9.98 -8.15 3.54
CA GLU A 26 9.20 -6.98 3.12
C GLU A 26 7.95 -6.80 3.97
N ASN A 27 7.18 -7.87 4.17
CA ASN A 27 5.97 -7.86 5.01
C ASN A 27 6.28 -7.43 6.45
N PHE A 28 7.39 -7.93 7.02
CA PHE A 28 7.86 -7.52 8.34
C PHE A 28 8.07 -6.00 8.42
N PHE A 29 8.77 -5.42 7.44
CA PHE A 29 9.06 -3.98 7.42
C PHE A 29 7.82 -3.14 7.17
N LEU A 30 6.97 -3.51 6.20
CA LEU A 30 5.74 -2.79 5.87
C LEU A 30 4.79 -2.73 7.07
N GLU A 31 4.62 -3.83 7.80
CA GLU A 31 3.77 -3.86 9.00
C GLU A 31 4.27 -2.89 10.08
N ARG A 32 5.60 -2.83 10.27
CA ARG A 32 6.20 -1.95 11.28
C ARG A 32 6.11 -0.49 10.90
N LEU A 33 6.37 -0.15 9.64
CA LEU A 33 6.18 1.20 9.13
C LEU A 33 4.72 1.64 9.28
N ALA A 34 3.77 0.79 8.86
CA ALA A 34 2.34 1.07 8.99
C ALA A 34 1.93 1.31 10.46
N LYS A 35 2.33 0.41 11.37
CA LYS A 35 2.03 0.56 12.81
C LYS A 35 2.66 1.80 13.41
N ILE A 36 3.92 2.12 13.08
CA ILE A 36 4.58 3.35 13.55
C ILE A 36 3.83 4.58 13.05
N THR A 37 3.49 4.64 11.75
CA THR A 37 2.72 5.77 11.22
C THR A 37 1.35 5.92 11.89
N SER A 38 0.74 4.82 12.34
CA SER A 38 -0.59 4.84 12.98
C SER A 38 -0.56 5.42 14.40
N ILE A 39 0.62 5.53 15.02
CA ILE A 39 0.77 6.19 16.32
C ILE A 39 0.55 7.70 16.18
N SER A 40 1.02 8.28 15.06
CA SER A 40 1.00 9.74 14.85
C SER A 40 -0.21 10.24 14.09
N PHE A 41 -0.88 9.38 13.31
CA PHE A 41 -1.99 9.79 12.45
C PHE A 41 -3.18 8.81 12.58
N ASN A 42 -4.38 9.38 12.71
CA ASN A 42 -5.63 8.64 12.55
C ASN A 42 -6.02 8.61 11.07
N ASN A 43 -6.59 7.50 10.58
CA ASN A 43 -7.01 7.30 9.18
C ASN A 43 -5.88 7.45 8.14
N LEU A 44 -4.90 6.54 8.18
CA LEU A 44 -3.71 6.52 7.31
C LEU A 44 -3.95 6.23 5.83
N TYR A 45 -5.18 5.99 5.42
CA TYR A 45 -5.52 5.60 4.05
C TYR A 45 -6.27 6.73 3.35
N GLY A 46 -6.09 6.85 2.04
CA GLY A 46 -6.71 7.90 1.25
C GLY A 46 -5.92 8.25 0.01
N ALA A 47 -6.48 9.15 -0.81
CA ALA A 47 -5.81 9.68 -1.98
C ALA A 47 -4.72 10.69 -1.56
N LEU A 48 -3.51 10.53 -2.10
CA LEU A 48 -2.42 11.47 -1.97
C LEU A 48 -2.51 12.51 -3.09
N PRO A 49 -2.24 13.81 -2.80
CA PRO A 49 -2.23 14.84 -3.83
C PRO A 49 -1.09 14.59 -4.83
N ASN A 50 -1.44 14.45 -6.10
CA ASN A 50 -0.50 14.17 -7.20
C ASN A 50 0.19 15.45 -7.72
N SER A 51 -0.39 16.61 -7.43
CA SER A 51 0.18 17.97 -7.53
C SER A 51 -0.83 18.94 -6.88
N LEU A 52 -0.54 20.25 -6.88
CA LEU A 52 -1.43 21.33 -6.38
C LEU A 52 -2.86 21.30 -6.93
N LEU A 53 -3.16 20.52 -7.98
CA LEU A 53 -4.39 20.67 -8.76
C LEU A 53 -5.37 19.48 -8.68
N SER A 54 -4.96 18.22 -8.42
CA SER A 54 -5.89 17.08 -8.22
C SER A 54 -5.19 15.80 -7.73
N PRO A 55 -5.79 15.03 -6.79
CA PRO A 55 -5.24 13.76 -6.28
C PRO A 55 -5.43 12.53 -7.20
N SER A 56 -6.33 12.61 -8.18
CA SER A 56 -6.59 11.53 -9.16
C SER A 56 -6.92 12.10 -10.53
N ASP A 57 -6.41 11.46 -11.58
CA ASP A 57 -6.77 11.77 -12.97
C ASP A 57 -7.87 10.80 -13.43
N ILE A 58 -9.12 11.28 -13.44
CA ILE A 58 -10.31 10.50 -13.79
C ILE A 58 -10.88 11.07 -15.08
N GLU A 59 -10.99 10.22 -16.11
CA GLU A 59 -11.66 10.54 -17.35
C GLU A 59 -13.03 9.85 -17.40
N ILE A 60 -14.08 10.59 -17.78
CA ILE A 60 -15.42 10.04 -17.99
C ILE A 60 -15.73 10.14 -19.48
N GLN A 61 -15.90 9.00 -20.14
CA GLN A 61 -16.24 8.90 -21.56
C GLN A 61 -17.70 8.42 -21.72
N PRO A 62 -18.58 9.19 -22.36
CA PRO A 62 -19.92 8.71 -22.70
C PRO A 62 -19.84 7.66 -23.82
N ILE A 63 -20.60 6.56 -23.67
CA ILE A 63 -20.70 5.45 -24.63
C ILE A 63 -22.19 5.10 -24.77
N GLY A 64 -22.87 5.75 -25.72
CA GLY A 64 -24.33 5.61 -25.87
C GLY A 64 -25.05 6.08 -24.61
N ASP A 65 -25.88 5.22 -24.04
CA ASP A 65 -26.58 5.45 -22.77
C ASP A 65 -25.72 5.15 -21.52
N ASN A 66 -24.49 4.68 -21.71
CA ASN A 66 -23.57 4.32 -20.63
C ASN A 66 -22.45 5.35 -20.48
N ALA A 67 -21.79 5.37 -19.32
CA ALA A 67 -20.56 6.11 -19.11
C ALA A 67 -19.43 5.15 -18.71
N ARG A 68 -18.28 5.29 -19.37
CA ARG A 68 -17.03 4.61 -18.99
C ARG A 68 -16.19 5.56 -18.14
N ILE A 69 -15.89 5.14 -16.92
CA ILE A 69 -15.04 5.87 -15.99
C ILE A 69 -13.64 5.24 -16.02
N ILE A 70 -12.61 6.04 -16.25
CA ILE A 70 -11.22 5.59 -16.37
C ILE A 70 -10.37 6.35 -15.35
N LEU A 71 -9.72 5.62 -14.44
CA LEU A 71 -8.70 6.16 -13.55
C LEU A 71 -7.34 6.04 -14.23
N LYS A 72 -6.82 7.15 -14.77
CA LYS A 72 -5.52 7.18 -15.46
C LYS A 72 -4.35 7.12 -14.49
N LYS A 73 -4.49 7.83 -13.36
CA LYS A 73 -3.42 8.01 -12.39
C LYS A 73 -4.00 8.23 -11.00
N TYR A 74 -3.45 7.52 -10.02
CA TYR A 74 -3.82 7.63 -8.62
C TYR A 74 -2.58 7.52 -7.76
N TYR A 75 -2.50 8.38 -6.77
CA TYR A 75 -1.57 8.25 -5.67
C TYR A 75 -2.40 8.10 -4.41
N GLY A 76 -2.02 7.21 -3.53
CA GLY A 76 -2.77 6.98 -2.32
C GLY A 76 -2.14 5.92 -1.45
N ILE A 77 -2.63 5.88 -0.22
CA ILE A 77 -2.32 4.82 0.73
C ILE A 77 -3.58 3.98 0.85
N CYS A 78 -3.46 2.68 0.57
CA CYS A 78 -4.56 1.74 0.72
C CYS A 78 -4.69 1.33 2.20
N PRO A 79 -5.92 1.04 2.67
CA PRO A 79 -6.10 0.45 3.99
C PRO A 79 -5.45 -0.94 4.03
N ILE A 80 -4.77 -1.22 5.14
CA ILE A 80 -4.21 -2.54 5.47
C ILE A 80 -5.22 -3.19 6.42
N PHE A 81 -5.89 -4.27 6.00
CA PHE A 81 -6.94 -4.96 6.76
C PHE A 81 -6.37 -6.05 7.67
#